data_AF-A0A4Q3KAJ7-F1
#
_entry.id   AF-A0A4Q3KAJ7-F1
#
_cell.length_a   1.000
_cell.length_b   1.000
_cell.length_c   1.000
_cell.angle_alpha   90.00
_cell.angle_beta   90.00
_cell.angle_gamma   90.00
#
_symmetry.space_group_name_H-M   'P 1'
#
loop_
_entity.id
_entity.type
_entity.pdbx_description
1 polymer ?
#
loop_
_entity_poly.entity_id
_entity_poly.type
_entity_poly.pdbx_seq_one_letter_code
_entity_poly.pdbx_strand_id
1 'polypeptide(L)' 'MTRLGTPLSPFATRVMLLGSGELGKEVLIALQRLGVETIAVDRYE' A
#
# COMPACT_ATOMS: atom_id res chain seq x y z
N MET A 1 5.77 -20.10 -3.81
CA MET A 1 6.15 -18.88 -3.08
C MET A 1 5.70 -17.68 -3.88
N THR A 2 4.98 -16.75 -3.25
CA THR A 2 4.55 -15.49 -3.87
C THR A 2 5.75 -14.54 -3.93
N ARG A 3 6.01 -13.90 -5.09
CA ARG A 3 7.06 -12.88 -5.22
C ARG A 3 6.44 -11.50 -5.08
N LEU A 4 6.99 -10.68 -4.19
CA LEU A 4 6.67 -9.27 -4.05
C LEU A 4 7.84 -8.45 -4.58
N GLY A 5 7.55 -7.43 -5.40
CA GLY A 5 8.56 -6.50 -5.87
C GLY A 5 8.87 -5.42 -4.84
N THR A 6 10.09 -4.90 -4.85
CA THR A 6 10.52 -3.87 -3.89
C THR A 6 9.90 -2.50 -4.22
N PRO A 7 9.44 -1.71 -3.23
CA PRO A 7 8.89 -0.39 -3.48
C PRO A 7 9.89 0.50 -4.22
N LEU A 8 9.37 1.42 -5.05
CA LEU A 8 10.16 2.37 -5.85
C LEU A 8 11.05 1.72 -6.92
N SER A 9 10.95 0.41 -7.14
CA SER A 9 11.59 -0.28 -8.25
C SER A 9 10.66 -0.39 -9.46
N PRO A 10 11.20 -0.63 -10.68
CA PRO A 10 10.37 -0.88 -11.87
C PRO A 10 9.40 -2.06 -11.73
N PHE A 11 9.66 -2.99 -10.81
CA PHE A 11 8.89 -4.21 -10.60
C PHE A 11 8.09 -4.20 -9.29
N ALA A 12 7.92 -3.03 -8.66
CA ALA A 12 7.21 -2.90 -7.39
C ALA A 12 5.81 -3.53 -7.43
N THR A 13 5.44 -4.26 -6.37
CA THR A 13 4.04 -4.61 -6.15
C THR A 13 3.33 -3.37 -5.59
N ARG A 14 2.33 -2.86 -6.30
CA ARG A 14 1.63 -1.60 -5.96
C ARG A 14 0.20 -1.86 -5.52
N VAL A 15 -0.22 -1.18 -4.45
CA VAL A 15 -1.61 -1.20 -3.94
C VAL A 15 -2.10 0.23 -3.78
N MET A 16 -3.28 0.52 -4.34
CA MET A 16 -4.01 1.77 -4.10
C MET A 16 -5.21 1.47 -3.20
N LEU A 17 -5.31 2.17 -2.07
CA LEU A 17 -6.44 2.08 -1.16
C LEU A 17 -7.35 3.30 -1.37
N LEU A 18 -8.62 3.05 -1.67
CA LEU A 18 -9.65 4.08 -1.78
C LEU A 18 -10.47 4.10 -0.47
N GLY A 19 -10.30 5.15 0.32
CA GLY A 19 -10.75 5.23 1.71
C GLY A 19 -9.59 4.93 2.67
N SER A 20 -8.96 5.97 3.20
CA SER A 20 -7.70 5.94 3.95
C SER A 20 -7.87 6.42 5.40
N GLY A 21 -9.03 6.12 6.01
CA GLY A 21 -9.29 6.34 7.43
C GLY A 21 -8.47 5.43 8.35
N GLU A 22 -8.84 5.37 9.64
CA GLU A 22 -8.04 4.69 10.69
C GLU A 22 -7.77 3.21 10.40
N LEU A 23 -8.76 2.49 9.86
CA LEU A 23 -8.59 1.09 9.44
C LEU A 23 -7.67 0.97 8.22
N GLY A 24 -7.83 1.88 7.25
CA GLY A 24 -6.99 1.92 6.06
C GLY A 24 -5.52 2.13 6.37
N LYS A 25 -5.24 2.95 7.39
CA LYS A 25 -3.88 3.17 7.90
C LYS A 25 -3.21 1.88 8.35
N GLU A 26 -3.88 1.06 9.17
CA GLU A 26 -3.30 -0.19 9.67
C GLU A 26 -3.10 -1.22 8.55
N VAL A 27 -4.01 -1.25 7.56
CA VAL A 27 -3.85 -2.10 6.36
C VAL A 27 -2.63 -1.68 5.54
N LEU A 28 -2.46 -0.38 5.29
CA LEU A 28 -1.29 0.12 4.54
C LEU A 28 0.01 -0.12 5.31
N ILE A 29 0.03 0.03 6.64
CA ILE A 29 1.19 -0.30 7.47
C ILE A 29 1.57 -1.78 7.33
N ALA A 30 0.60 -2.69 7.34
CA ALA A 30 0.87 -4.12 7.15
C ALA A 30 1.46 -4.41 5.74
N LEU A 31 0.93 -3.76 4.71
CA LEU A 31 1.45 -3.87 3.34
C LEU A 31 2.87 -3.31 3.20
N GLN A 32 3.16 -2.17 3.81
CA GLN A 32 4.50 -1.58 3.84
C GLN A 32 5.51 -2.50 4.52
N ARG A 33 5.13 -3.18 5.61
CA ARG A 33 5.99 -4.19 6.28
C ARG A 33 6.33 -5.38 5.39
N LEU A 34 5.49 -5.68 4.39
CA LEU A 34 5.75 -6.71 3.37
C LEU A 34 6.54 -6.18 2.17
N GLY A 35 6.90 -4.90 2.15
CA GLY A 35 7.59 -4.27 1.02
C GLY A 35 6.67 -3.98 -0.16
N VAL A 36 5.38 -3.76 0.07
CA VAL A 36 4.44 -3.32 -0.98
C VAL A 36 4.47 -1.79 -1.07
N GLU A 37 4.45 -1.26 -2.29
CA GLU A 37 4.31 0.17 -2.56
C GLU A 37 2.84 0.58 -2.41
N THR A 38 2.57 1.45 -1.44
CA THR A 38 1.21 1.80 -1.04
C THR A 38 0.83 3.21 -1.46
N ILE A 39 -0.36 3.37 -2.03
CA ILE A 39 -0.96 4.65 -2.41
C ILE A 39 -2.27 4.80 -1.63
N ALA A 40 -2.37 5.83 -0.80
CA ALA A 40 -3.57 6.15 -0.05
C ALA A 40 -4.36 7.22 -0.80
N VAL A 41 -5.63 6.96 -1.07
CA VAL A 41 -6.58 7.93 -1.62
C VAL A 41 -7.75 8.02 -0.68
N ASP A 42 -8.20 9.23 -0.39
CA ASP A 42 -9.45 9.43 0.33
C ASP A 42 -10.17 10.65 -0.23
N ARG A 43 -11.47 10.71 0.02
CA ARG A 43 -12.18 11.98 -0.11
C ARG A 43 -12.04 12.70 1.23
N TYR A 44 -11.44 13.87 1.19
CA TYR A 44 -11.57 14.84 2.27
C TYR A 44 -12.52 15.93 1.78
N GLU A 45 -13.25 16.55 2.72
CA GLU A 45 -13.89 17.85 2.46
C GLU A 45 -12.84 18.95 2.38
#